data_AF-A0A2E4GW36-F1
#
_entry.id   AF-A0A2E4GW36-F1
#
_cell.length_a   1.000
_cell.length_b   1.000
_cell.length_c   1.000
_cell.angle_alpha   90.00
_cell.angle_beta   90.00
_cell.angle_gamma   90.00
#
_symmetry.space_group_name_H-M   'P 1'
#
loop_
_entity.id
_entity.type
_entity.pdbx_description
1 polymer ?
#
loop_
_entity_poly.entity_id
_entity_poly.type
_entity_poly.pdbx_seq_one_letter_code
_entity_poly.pdbx_strand_id
1 'polypeptide(L)'
;MSGVSSVEFIDPATLKSWIASGDAVIVDVREAHEYQMARIEGSTLIPLSSFDPAVIPEHHDKKLVIHCASGVRCGIASQKLVEAGYAGQIHRLHGGIEAWYHSGGHIEAG
;
A
#
# COMPACT_ATOMS: atom_id res chain seq x y z
N MET A 1 6.89 11.22 -23.89
CA MET A 1 7.68 10.22 -23.15
C MET A 1 6.72 9.58 -22.16
N SER A 2 6.21 8.40 -22.51
CA SER A 2 5.19 7.69 -21.73
C SER A 2 5.80 7.25 -20.40
N GLY A 3 5.51 7.96 -19.32
CA GLY A 3 5.85 7.53 -17.98
C GLY A 3 5.01 6.31 -17.64
N VAL A 4 5.55 5.12 -17.93
CA VAL A 4 4.85 3.87 -17.65
C VAL A 4 4.89 3.65 -16.15
N SER A 5 3.75 3.78 -15.48
CA SER A 5 3.61 3.33 -14.09
C SER A 5 4.14 1.91 -13.97
N SER A 6 5.13 1.72 -13.11
CA SER A 6 5.76 0.44 -12.87
C SER A 6 5.31 -0.09 -11.51
N VAL A 7 4.84 -1.33 -11.50
CA VAL A 7 4.37 -2.02 -10.30
C VAL A 7 5.46 -2.97 -9.85
N GLU A 8 6.00 -2.75 -8.65
CA GLU A 8 7.07 -3.55 -8.06
C GLU A 8 6.59 -4.21 -6.77
N PHE A 9 7.01 -5.44 -6.53
CA PHE A 9 6.74 -6.13 -5.27
C PHE A 9 7.89 -5.91 -4.29
N ILE A 10 7.55 -5.53 -3.07
CA ILE A 10 8.51 -5.34 -1.97
C ILE A 10 8.24 -6.34 -0.86
N ASP A 11 9.28 -6.73 -0.15
CA ASP A 11 9.16 -7.56 1.05
C ASP A 11 8.86 -6.69 2.30
N PRO A 12 8.41 -7.31 3.40
CA PRO A 12 8.19 -6.61 4.66
C PRO A 12 9.44 -5.91 5.22
N ALA A 13 10.65 -6.45 4.99
CA ALA A 13 11.88 -5.87 5.51
C ALA A 13 12.22 -4.52 4.83
N THR A 14 11.96 -4.43 3.53
CA THR A 14 12.10 -3.22 2.71
C THR A 14 11.10 -2.18 3.17
N LEU A 15 9.84 -2.56 3.34
CA LEU A 15 8.81 -1.67 3.87
C LEU A 15 9.20 -1.14 5.25
N LYS A 16 9.70 -1.99 6.14
CA LYS A 16 10.16 -1.60 7.48
C LYS A 16 11.26 -0.55 7.43
N SER A 17 12.20 -0.69 6.51
CA SER A 17 13.28 0.27 6.31
C SER A 17 12.74 1.63 5.83
N TRP A 18 11.79 1.65 4.90
CA TRP A 18 11.21 2.90 4.41
C TRP A 18 10.32 3.60 5.43
N ILE A 19 9.60 2.84 6.26
CA ILE A 19 8.86 3.40 7.40
C ILE A 19 9.82 4.04 8.38
N ALA A 20 10.92 3.36 8.73
CA ALA A 20 11.92 3.89 9.64
C ALA A 20 12.61 5.17 9.12
N SER A 21 12.76 5.32 7.80
CA SER A 21 13.29 6.53 7.17
C SER A 21 12.26 7.64 6.96
N GLY A 22 10.95 7.37 7.14
CA GLY A 22 9.88 8.33 6.84
C GLY A 22 9.59 8.52 5.34
N ASP A 23 10.14 7.63 4.51
CA ASP A 23 10.12 7.69 3.04
C ASP A 23 9.00 6.86 2.42
N ALA A 24 8.14 6.22 3.22
CA ALA A 24 7.01 5.42 2.74
C ALA A 24 5.66 6.10 3.01
N VAL A 25 4.76 5.97 2.05
CA VAL A 25 3.32 6.23 2.21
C VAL A 25 2.59 4.92 1.99
N ILE A 26 1.90 4.45 3.02
CA ILE A 26 1.27 3.14 3.03
C ILE A 26 -0.23 3.31 2.79
N VAL A 27 -0.76 2.61 1.80
CA VAL A 27 -2.18 2.57 1.47
C VAL A 27 -2.70 1.15 1.70
N ASP A 28 -3.70 1.05 2.56
CA ASP A 28 -4.40 -0.18 2.86
C ASP A 28 -5.68 -0.26 2.04
N VAL A 29 -5.78 -1.25 1.15
CA VAL A 29 -6.98 -1.46 0.31
C VAL A 29 -7.93 -2.53 0.82
N ARG A 30 -7.78 -2.92 2.10
CA ARG A 30 -8.74 -3.79 2.80
C ARG A 30 -10.01 -3.03 3.18
N GLU A 31 -10.99 -3.76 3.68
CA GLU A 31 -12.23 -3.15 4.17
C GLU A 31 -12.03 -2.51 5.55
N ALA A 32 -12.88 -1.55 5.89
CA ALA A 32 -12.75 -0.77 7.13
C ALA A 32 -12.76 -1.64 8.40
N HIS A 33 -13.52 -2.73 8.41
CA HIS A 33 -13.55 -3.65 9.55
C HIS A 33 -12.21 -4.37 9.75
N GLU A 34 -11.53 -4.78 8.68
CA GLU A 34 -10.19 -5.41 8.77
C GLU A 34 -9.14 -4.41 9.25
N TYR A 35 -9.24 -3.16 8.79
CA TYR A 35 -8.32 -2.08 9.16
C TYR A 35 -8.49 -1.65 10.63
N GLN A 36 -9.72 -1.64 11.15
CA GLN A 36 -9.99 -1.40 12.57
C GLN A 36 -9.45 -2.54 13.44
N MET A 37 -9.56 -3.80 13.00
CA MET A 37 -9.05 -4.92 13.79
C MET A 37 -7.51 -4.92 13.90
N ALA A 38 -6.83 -4.66 12.79
CA ALA A 38 -5.37 -4.57 12.75
C ALA A 38 -4.93 -3.80 11.51
N ARG A 39 -4.04 -2.82 11.65
CA ARG A 39 -3.48 -2.01 10.57
C ARG A 39 -1.99 -1.80 10.75
N ILE A 40 -1.30 -1.46 9.66
CA ILE A 40 0.10 -1.00 9.74
C ILE A 40 0.07 0.44 10.25
N GLU A 41 0.91 0.78 11.22
CA GLU A 41 1.03 2.15 11.75
C GLU A 41 1.31 3.15 10.62
N GLY A 42 0.59 4.27 10.62
CA GLY A 42 0.71 5.30 9.58
C GLY A 42 0.10 4.94 8.22
N SER A 43 -0.54 3.77 8.07
CA SER A 43 -1.25 3.43 6.83
C SER A 43 -2.57 4.19 6.67
N THR A 44 -2.87 4.58 5.45
CA THR A 44 -4.13 5.23 5.07
C THR A 44 -5.09 4.20 4.49
N LEU A 45 -6.28 4.09 5.08
CA LEU A 45 -7.32 3.20 4.58
C LEU A 45 -7.99 3.76 3.33
N ILE A 46 -7.93 3.03 2.22
CA ILE A 46 -8.64 3.31 0.97
C ILE A 46 -9.27 1.99 0.47
N PRO A 47 -10.47 1.63 0.95
CA PRO A 47 -11.05 0.32 0.70
C PRO A 47 -11.21 0.02 -0.78
N LEU A 48 -10.94 -1.23 -1.20
CA LEU A 48 -11.07 -1.60 -2.61
C LEU A 48 -12.51 -1.36 -3.13
N SER A 49 -13.50 -1.60 -2.27
CA SER A 49 -14.94 -1.39 -2.54
C SER A 49 -15.28 0.04 -2.95
N SER A 50 -14.57 1.03 -2.40
CA SER A 50 -14.73 2.46 -2.71
C SER A 50 -13.43 3.07 -3.27
N PHE A 51 -12.59 2.26 -3.91
CA PHE A 51 -11.26 2.72 -4.33
C PHE A 51 -11.36 3.71 -5.47
N ASP A 52 -10.93 4.93 -5.18
CA ASP A 52 -10.79 6.03 -6.13
C ASP A 52 -9.30 6.41 -6.23
N PRO A 53 -8.68 6.28 -7.41
CA PRO A 53 -7.31 6.74 -7.64
C PRO A 53 -7.06 8.20 -7.25
N ALA A 54 -8.08 9.06 -7.29
CA ALA A 54 -7.97 10.47 -6.94
C ALA A 54 -7.79 10.72 -5.43
N VAL A 55 -8.13 9.74 -4.57
CA VAL A 55 -7.97 9.86 -3.11
C VAL A 55 -6.62 9.37 -2.61
N ILE A 56 -5.74 8.90 -3.51
CA ILE A 56 -4.39 8.51 -3.12
C ILE A 56 -3.66 9.74 -2.57
N PRO A 57 -3.09 9.66 -1.35
CA PRO A 57 -2.38 10.77 -0.76
C PRO A 57 -1.21 11.19 -1.66
N GLU A 58 -1.08 12.50 -1.86
CA GLU A 58 0.05 13.07 -2.55
C GLU A 58 1.32 12.79 -1.74
N HIS A 59 2.32 12.22 -2.39
CA HIS A 59 3.47 11.63 -1.72
C HIS A 59 4.77 12.17 -2.31
N HIS A 60 4.82 13.46 -2.65
CA HIS A 60 6.01 14.27 -3.02
C HIS A 60 7.34 13.60 -2.60
N ASP A 61 7.89 12.75 -3.46
CA ASP A 61 9.14 11.95 -3.30
C ASP A 61 9.15 10.71 -2.39
N LYS A 62 8.08 10.44 -1.65
CA LYS A 62 7.89 9.20 -0.88
C LYS A 62 7.47 8.03 -1.76
N LYS A 63 7.80 6.82 -1.32
CA LYS A 63 7.43 5.55 -1.95
C LYS A 63 5.99 5.19 -1.63
N LEU A 64 5.13 5.14 -2.65
CA LEU A 64 3.76 4.66 -2.52
C LEU A 64 3.74 3.13 -2.37
N VAL A 65 3.29 2.64 -1.22
CA VAL A 65 3.18 1.22 -0.90
C VAL A 65 1.73 0.84 -0.71
N ILE A 66 1.21 -0.04 -1.55
CA ILE A 66 -0.16 -0.55 -1.49
C ILE A 66 -0.13 -1.98 -0.96
N HIS A 67 -0.92 -2.26 0.07
CA HIS A 67 -1.07 -3.60 0.60
C HIS A 67 -2.54 -3.97 0.80
N CYS A 68 -2.79 -5.28 0.90
CA CYS A 68 -4.08 -5.81 1.30
C CYS A 68 -3.85 -6.99 2.27
N ALA A 69 -4.82 -7.91 2.43
CA ALA A 69 -4.60 -9.09 3.27
C ALA A 69 -3.55 -10.04 2.69
N SER A 70 -3.70 -10.45 1.41
CA SER A 70 -2.94 -11.56 0.82
C SER A 70 -2.30 -11.28 -0.55
N GLY A 71 -2.58 -10.14 -1.17
CA GLY A 71 -2.00 -9.73 -2.45
C GLY A 71 -2.98 -9.60 -3.63
N VAL A 72 -4.20 -10.14 -3.54
CA VAL A 72 -5.17 -10.12 -4.65
C VAL A 72 -5.74 -8.71 -4.88
N ARG A 73 -6.25 -8.09 -3.82
CA ARG A 73 -6.92 -6.78 -3.88
C ARG A 73 -5.98 -5.65 -4.29
N CYS A 74 -4.71 -5.71 -3.88
CA CYS A 74 -3.72 -4.70 -4.28
C CYS A 74 -3.39 -4.75 -5.78
N GLY A 75 -3.60 -5.88 -6.47
CA GLY A 75 -3.47 -5.96 -7.93
C GLY A 75 -4.50 -5.12 -8.65
N ILE A 76 -5.77 -5.24 -8.23
CA ILE A 76 -6.88 -4.44 -8.78
C ILE A 76 -6.67 -2.96 -8.50
N ALA A 77 -6.29 -2.60 -7.26
CA ALA A 77 -6.00 -1.21 -6.89
C ALA A 77 -4.85 -0.61 -7.72
N SER A 78 -3.76 -1.36 -7.91
CA SER A 78 -2.62 -0.92 -8.73
C SER A 78 -3.01 -0.73 -10.19
N GLN A 79 -3.84 -1.64 -10.73
CA GLN A 79 -4.33 -1.51 -12.11
C GLN A 79 -5.21 -0.27 -12.27
N LYS A 80 -6.14 -0.02 -11.35
CA LYS A 80 -6.97 1.21 -11.36
C LYS A 80 -6.11 2.48 -11.33
N LEU A 81 -5.00 2.49 -10.59
CA LEU A 81 -4.07 3.61 -10.57
C LEU A 81 -3.35 3.83 -11.90
N VAL A 82 -2.86 2.75 -12.49
CA VAL A 82 -2.22 2.78 -13.82
C VAL A 82 -3.22 3.30 -14.87
N GLU A 83 -4.47 2.81 -14.84
CA GLU A 83 -5.54 3.23 -15.75
C GLU A 83 -5.96 4.69 -15.54
N ALA A 84 -5.89 5.20 -14.30
CA ALA A 84 -6.11 6.60 -13.99
C ALA A 84 -4.97 7.53 -14.43
N GLY A 85 -3.89 6.99 -15.01
CA GLY A 85 -2.75 7.76 -15.48
C GLY A 85 -1.79 8.17 -14.37
N TYR A 86 -1.77 7.42 -13.25
CA TYR A 86 -0.68 7.53 -12.29
C TYR A 86 0.65 7.35 -13.05
N ALA A 87 1.65 8.17 -12.74
CA ALA A 87 2.94 8.16 -13.42
C ALA A 87 4.11 7.79 -12.48
N GLY A 88 3.80 7.54 -11.20
CA GLY A 88 4.79 7.18 -10.18
C GLY A 88 5.08 5.68 -10.12
N GLN A 89 5.98 5.32 -9.23
CA GLN A 89 6.29 3.92 -8.89
C GLN A 89 5.27 3.41 -7.87
N ILE A 90 4.59 2.30 -8.19
CA ILE A 90 3.66 1.64 -7.27
C ILE A 90 4.38 0.46 -6.64
N HIS A 91 4.52 0.44 -5.32
CA HIS A 91 5.07 -0.71 -4.60
C HIS A 91 3.94 -1.53 -3.99
N ARG A 92 4.02 -2.86 -4.10
CA ARG A 92 3.06 -3.80 -3.52
C ARG A 92 3.74 -4.63 -2.45
N LEU A 93 3.16 -4.66 -1.26
CA LEU A 93 3.69 -5.50 -0.19
C LEU A 93 3.39 -6.99 -0.47
N HIS A 94 4.45 -7.78 -0.60
CA HIS A 94 4.35 -9.22 -0.79
C HIS A 94 3.82 -9.90 0.48
N GLY A 95 2.76 -10.72 0.31
CA GLY A 95 2.10 -11.40 1.43
C GLY A 95 1.24 -10.50 2.33
N GLY A 96 1.07 -9.22 1.97
CA GLY A 96 0.14 -8.31 2.64
C GLY A 96 0.42 -8.09 4.13
N ILE A 97 -0.64 -7.76 4.88
CA ILE A 97 -0.52 -7.50 6.32
C ILE A 97 -0.14 -8.76 7.13
N GLU A 98 -0.46 -9.96 6.63
CA GLU A 98 -0.10 -11.22 7.28
C GLU A 98 1.43 -11.43 7.27
N ALA A 99 2.06 -11.25 6.11
CA ALA A 99 3.52 -11.31 6.01
C ALA A 99 4.21 -10.19 6.80
N TRP A 100 3.61 -9.00 6.85
CA TRP A 100 4.08 -7.91 7.71
C TRP A 100 4.09 -8.33 9.18
N TYR A 101 2.98 -8.86 9.68
CA TYR A 101 2.88 -9.34 11.05
C TYR A 101 3.89 -10.45 11.35
N HIS A 102 4.00 -11.46 10.49
CA HIS A 102 4.98 -12.55 10.66
C HIS A 102 6.45 -12.08 10.58
N SER A 103 6.72 -10.97 9.90
CA SER A 103 8.07 -10.36 9.86
C SER A 103 8.43 -9.57 11.14
N GLY A 104 7.54 -9.50 12.12
CA GLY A 104 7.70 -8.65 13.31
C GLY A 104 7.50 -7.16 12.99
N GLY A 105 6.65 -6.87 12.02
CA GLY A 105 6.18 -5.52 11.73
C GLY A 105 5.18 -5.04 12.79
N HIS A 106 5.21 -3.75 13.11
CA HIS A 106 4.28 -3.19 14.10
C HIS A 106 2.87 -3.09 13.49
N ILE A 107 1.88 -3.58 14.23
CA ILE A 107 0.47 -3.43 13.89
C ILE A 107 -0.25 -2.74 15.03
N GLU A 108 -1.16 -1.84 14.67
CA GLU A 108 -2.05 -1.17 15.61
C GLU A 108 -3.46 -1.72 15.45
N ALA A 109 -4.18 -1.86 16.56
CA ALA A 109 -5.63 -2.00 16.54
C ALA A 109 -6.25 -0.60 16.63
N GLY A 110 -7.30 -0.35 15.83
CA GLY A 110 -8.05 0.90 15.80
C GLY A 110 -9.27 0.88 16.70
#